data_AF-A0A656JXZ8-F1
#
_entry.id   AF-A0A656JXZ8-F1
#
_cell.length_a   1.000
_cell.length_b   1.000
_cell.length_c   1.000
_cell.angle_alpha   90.00
_cell.angle_beta   90.00
_cell.angle_gamma   90.00
#
_symmetry.space_group_name_H-M   'P 1'
#
loop_
_entity.id
_entity.type
_entity.pdbx_description
1 polymer ?
#
loop_
_entity_poly.entity_id
_entity_poly.type
_entity_poly.pdbx_seq_one_letter_code
_entity_poly.pdbx_strand_id
1 'polypeptide(L)' 'MHWKILAAALAISATSQAASIYKWVDAQGVTHFDAQPPTGQQVQEINVQ' A
#
# COMPACT_ATOMS: atom_id res chain seq x y z
N MET A 1 17.54 -36.94 -17.49
CA MET A 1 17.99 -35.54 -17.64
C MET A 1 16.79 -34.62 -17.83
N HIS A 2 15.78 -34.67 -16.93
CA HIS A 2 14.49 -33.96 -17.10
C HIS A 2 14.00 -33.25 -15.82
N TRP A 3 14.79 -33.22 -14.75
CA TRP A 3 14.37 -32.60 -13.48
C TRP A 3 14.75 -31.13 -13.37
N LYS A 4 15.59 -30.62 -14.28
CA LYS A 4 16.11 -29.25 -14.20
C LYS A 4 15.07 -28.18 -14.56
N ILE A 5 13.90 -28.56 -15.07
CA ILE A 5 12.86 -27.61 -15.51
C ILE A 5 11.91 -27.24 -14.36
N LEU A 6 11.78 -28.07 -13.32
CA LEU A 6 10.89 -27.77 -12.20
C LEU A 6 11.46 -26.72 -11.22
N ALA A 7 12.76 -26.45 -11.28
CA ALA A 7 13.43 -25.50 -10.38
C ALA A 7 13.34 -24.03 -10.84
N ALA A 8 12.82 -23.75 -12.03
CA ALA A 8 12.86 -22.41 -12.61
C ALA A 8 11.53 -21.63 -12.52
N ALA A 9 10.48 -22.24 -11.99
CA ALA A 9 9.18 -21.59 -11.85
C ALA A 9 8.93 -21.28 -10.37
N LEU A 10 8.52 -20.03 -10.12
CA LEU A 10 7.77 -19.61 -8.95
C LEU A 10 8.57 -19.09 -7.74
N ALA A 11 9.26 -17.97 -7.95
CA ALA A 11 9.43 -16.99 -6.88
C ALA A 11 9.13 -15.58 -7.41
N ILE A 12 7.88 -15.36 -7.85
CA ILE A 12 7.34 -13.99 -7.92
C ILE A 12 6.90 -13.67 -6.48
N SER A 13 7.85 -13.30 -5.64
CA SER A 13 7.55 -12.70 -4.35
C SER A 13 6.83 -11.38 -4.65
N ALA A 14 5.52 -11.37 -4.43
CA ALA A 14 4.75 -10.12 -4.43
C ALA A 14 5.41 -9.22 -3.37
N THR A 15 6.08 -8.15 -3.82
CA THR A 15 6.54 -7.11 -2.91
C THR A 15 5.27 -6.46 -2.38
N SER A 16 4.86 -6.86 -1.17
CA SER A 16 3.83 -6.15 -0.42
C SER A 16 4.42 -4.79 -0.02
N GLN A 17 4.42 -3.86 -0.98
CA GLN A 17 4.71 -2.47 -0.70
C GLN A 17 3.61 -2.03 0.27
N ALA A 18 3.95 -1.76 1.53
CA ALA A 18 2.98 -1.20 2.48
C ALA A 18 2.48 0.11 1.86
N ALA A 19 1.23 0.12 1.41
CA ALA A 19 0.64 1.32 0.84
C ALA A 19 0.52 2.34 1.97
N SER A 20 1.17 3.51 1.81
CA SER A 20 0.97 4.63 2.73
C SER A 20 -0.50 5.03 2.66
N ILE A 21 -1.22 4.90 3.78
CA ILE A 21 -2.61 5.34 3.90
C ILE A 21 -2.61 6.68 4.61
N TYR A 22 -3.26 7.68 4.04
CA TYR A 22 -3.36 9.00 4.62
C TYR A 22 -4.71 9.16 5.33
N LYS A 23 -4.68 9.69 6.54
CA LYS A 23 -5.86 10.03 7.34
C LYS A 23 -5.99 11.54 7.43
N TRP A 24 -7.19 12.06 7.22
CA TRP A 24 -7.50 13.46 7.52
C TRP A 24 -8.95 13.62 7.98
N VAL A 25 -9.26 14.80 8.49
CA VAL A 25 -10.61 15.19 8.89
C VAL A 25 -11.05 16.31 7.96
N ASP A 26 -12.16 16.14 7.25
CA ASP A 26 -12.73 17.16 6.37
C ASP A 26 -13.38 18.32 7.15
N ALA A 27 -13.90 19.31 6.43
CA ALA A 27 -14.54 20.49 7.03
C ALA A 27 -15.82 20.15 7.84
N GLN A 28 -16.42 18.98 7.59
CA GLN A 28 -17.62 18.48 8.24
C GLN A 28 -17.30 17.62 9.46
N GLY A 29 -16.02 17.38 9.76
CA GLY A 29 -15.58 16.53 10.87
C GLY A 29 -15.53 15.05 10.53
N VAL A 30 -15.70 14.67 9.26
CA VAL A 30 -15.64 13.27 8.83
C VAL A 30 -14.19 12.85 8.65
N THR A 31 -13.84 11.69 9.19
CA THR A 31 -12.51 11.10 9.02
C THR A 31 -12.47 10.31 7.72
N HIS A 32 -11.53 10.66 6.86
CA HIS A 32 -11.26 9.97 5.60
C HIS A 32 -9.93 9.22 5.68
N PHE A 33 -9.85 8.12 4.94
CA PHE A 33 -8.66 7.29 4.78
C PHE A 33 -8.49 6.94 3.31
N ASP A 34 -7.40 7.36 2.70
CA ASP A 34 -7.16 7.10 1.28
C ASP A 34 -5.66 6.99 0.99
N ALA A 35 -5.31 6.32 -0.11
CA ALA A 35 -3.92 6.21 -0.56
C ALA A 35 -3.43 7.50 -1.23
N GLN A 36 -4.35 8.38 -1.63
CA GLN A 36 -4.05 9.69 -2.19
C GLN A 36 -4.42 10.79 -1.19
N PRO A 37 -3.47 11.65 -0.77
CA PRO A 37 -3.80 12.77 0.10
C PRO A 37 -4.53 13.88 -0.67
N PRO A 38 -5.55 14.53 -0.07
CA PRO A 38 -6.19 15.71 -0.65
C PRO A 38 -5.22 16.89 -0.80
N THR A 39 -5.38 17.65 -1.88
CA THR A 39 -4.55 18.84 -2.14
C THR A 39 -4.89 19.97 -1.17
N GLY A 40 -3.87 20.51 -0.49
CA GLY A 40 -4.02 21.70 0.36
C GLY A 40 -4.54 21.42 1.77
N GLN A 41 -4.59 20.16 2.20
CA GLN A 41 -5.04 19.78 3.53
C GLN A 41 -3.94 19.01 4.27
N GLN A 42 -3.85 19.25 5.58
CA GLN A 42 -2.94 18.50 6.45
C GLN A 42 -3.46 17.06 6.57
N VAL A 43 -2.59 16.11 6.24
CA VAL A 43 -2.87 14.68 6.31
C VAL A 43 -1.89 14.03 7.28
N GLN A 44 -2.36 12.98 7.96
CA GLN A 44 -1.53 12.13 8.78
C GLN A 44 -1.25 10.83 8.02
N GLU A 45 0.02 10.59 7.70
CA GLU A 45 0.42 9.32 7.10
C GLU A 45 0.35 8.20 8.14
N ILE A 46 -0.40 7.16 7.81
CA ILE A 46 -0.55 5.94 8.57
C ILE A 46 0.32 4.88 7.89
N ASN A 47 1.38 4.48 8.59
CA ASN A 47 2.18 3.34 8.17
C ASN A 47 1.51 2.06 8.69
N VAL A 48 0.96 1.25 7.78
CA VAL A 48 0.42 -0.07 8.09
C VAL A 48 1.56 -1.10 8.01
N GLN A 49 2.28 -1.29 9.12
CA GLN A 49 3.35 -2.30 9.25
C GLN A 49 2.83 -3.65 9.71
#